data_AF-A0A8S3THY3-F1
#
_entry.id   AF-A0A8S3THY3-F1
#
_cell.length_a   1.000
_cell.length_b   1.000
_cell.length_c   1.000
_cell.angle_alpha   90.00
_cell.angle_beta   90.00
_cell.angle_gamma   90.00
#
_symmetry.space_group_name_H-M   'P 1'
#
loop_
_entity.id
_entity.type
_entity.pdbx_description
1 polymer ?
#
loop_
_entity_poly.entity_id
_entity_poly.type
_entity_poly.pdbx_seq_one_letter_code
_entity_poly.pdbx_strand_id
1 'polypeptide(L)'
;MSNVSEEEYRNHVDRKEKARAEKASDKIRAQTSNDIKVVTLDLQAVLLCPLLKASALYYKTKLGCHNFTVHEMDSTHVTCYFWTESEGELTANSFASCLSDFIDKLEGVKELVIYSDGCTYQNRNLTVSNTLLRQAFEKKITIIQKYLEKGHTQMECDSIHSTIERKLRNKPIYCPQNYIDLIKDARPHQPYDVKYISHEFFGKYSELKYYSSIRPGNRVGDPVVTNIRVLKYTEDGSLQYKLDFSDQYQDLARRSKVGLPSVDDTIERLYLSQVPIKKAKYQHLQELKAVIPRDFHPFYDSLPHN
;
A
#
# COMPACT_ATOMS: atom_id res chain seq x y z
N MET A 1 -14.95 0.07 26.78
CA MET A 1 -15.57 -0.52 25.57
C MET A 1 -16.92 0.14 25.40
N SER A 2 -17.06 1.05 24.44
CA SER A 2 -18.35 1.71 24.16
C SER A 2 -19.25 0.69 23.46
N ASN A 3 -20.43 0.44 24.02
CA ASN A 3 -21.44 -0.40 23.38
C ASN A 3 -21.95 0.36 22.15
N VAL A 4 -21.57 -0.13 20.96
CA VAL A 4 -22.10 0.33 19.68
C VAL A 4 -23.61 0.11 19.70
N SER A 5 -24.40 1.11 19.34
CA SER A 5 -25.87 0.97 19.32
C SER A 5 -26.29 -0.07 18.27
N GLU A 6 -27.44 -0.73 18.47
CA GLU A 6 -27.97 -1.70 17.50
C GLU A 6 -28.15 -1.09 16.10
N GLU A 7 -28.49 0.20 16.04
CA GLU A 7 -28.62 0.93 14.78
C GLU A 7 -27.27 1.16 14.09
N GLU A 8 -26.23 1.58 14.82
CA GLU A 8 -24.87 1.70 14.30
C GLU A 8 -24.33 0.34 13.84
N TYR A 9 -24.60 -0.72 14.59
CA TYR A 9 -24.23 -2.08 14.22
C TYR A 9 -24.94 -2.54 12.94
N ARG A 10 -26.26 -2.33 12.83
CA ARG A 10 -27.02 -2.68 11.63
C ARG A 10 -26.54 -1.89 10.40
N ASN A 11 -26.30 -0.58 10.55
CA ASN A 11 -25.77 0.26 9.49
C ASN A 11 -24.36 -0.20 9.06
N HIS A 12 -23.52 -0.61 10.01
CA HIS A 12 -22.21 -1.19 9.71
C HIS A 12 -22.32 -2.53 8.95
N VAL A 13 -23.25 -3.41 9.34
CA VAL A 13 -23.50 -4.67 8.64
C VAL A 13 -24.01 -4.43 7.21
N ASP A 14 -24.94 -3.50 7.02
CA ASP A 14 -25.47 -3.15 5.69
C ASP A 14 -24.37 -2.61 4.76
N ARG A 15 -23.56 -1.65 5.24
CA ARG A 15 -22.41 -1.13 4.48
C ARG A 15 -21.41 -2.21 4.10
N LYS A 16 -21.18 -3.16 4.99
CA LYS A 16 -20.29 -4.31 4.76
C LYS A 16 -20.82 -5.22 3.65
N GLU A 17 -22.10 -5.58 3.68
CA GLU A 17 -22.70 -6.42 2.65
C GLU A 17 -22.71 -5.70 1.29
N LYS A 18 -23.00 -4.40 1.25
CA LYS A 18 -22.87 -3.56 0.05
C LYS A 18 -21.45 -3.55 -0.51
N ALA A 19 -20.44 -3.34 0.33
CA ALA A 19 -19.04 -3.33 -0.10
C ALA A 19 -18.60 -4.69 -0.68
N ARG A 20 -19.08 -5.79 -0.10
CA ARG A 20 -18.84 -7.15 -0.58
C ARG A 20 -19.51 -7.42 -1.93
N ALA A 21 -20.78 -7.02 -2.07
CA ALA A 21 -21.52 -7.14 -3.31
C ALA A 21 -20.87 -6.34 -4.44
N GLU A 22 -20.45 -5.11 -4.15
CA GLU A 22 -19.71 -4.25 -5.09
C GLU A 22 -18.40 -4.91 -5.54
N LYS A 23 -17.61 -5.41 -4.59
CA LYS A 23 -16.34 -6.11 -4.88
C LYS A 23 -16.55 -7.38 -5.69
N ALA A 24 -17.59 -8.16 -5.39
CA ALA A 24 -17.94 -9.34 -6.16
C ALA A 24 -18.35 -8.97 -7.59
N SER A 25 -19.14 -7.91 -7.77
CA SER A 25 -19.53 -7.38 -9.08
C SER A 25 -18.31 -6.95 -9.90
N ASP A 26 -17.41 -6.15 -9.32
CA ASP A 26 -16.19 -5.72 -10.01
C ASP A 26 -15.28 -6.89 -10.35
N LYS A 27 -15.15 -7.89 -9.47
CA LYS A 27 -14.42 -9.12 -9.77
C LYS A 27 -14.97 -9.81 -11.02
N ILE A 28 -16.30 -9.95 -11.11
CA ILE A 28 -16.96 -10.55 -12.28
C ILE A 28 -16.71 -9.71 -13.54
N ARG A 29 -16.73 -8.37 -13.43
CA ARG A 29 -16.42 -7.46 -14.55
C ARG A 29 -14.99 -7.66 -15.06
N ALA A 30 -14.01 -7.76 -14.16
CA ALA A 30 -12.61 -8.00 -14.54
C ALA A 30 -12.38 -9.41 -15.13
N GLN A 31 -13.15 -10.40 -14.70
CA GLN A 31 -13.09 -11.76 -15.28
C GLN A 31 -13.73 -11.86 -16.66
N THR A 32 -14.63 -10.93 -17.00
CA THR A 32 -15.36 -10.93 -18.28
C THR A 32 -14.84 -9.90 -19.29
N SER A 33 -13.97 -8.97 -18.88
CA SER A 33 -13.39 -7.95 -19.75
C SER A 33 -11.92 -7.67 -19.41
N ASN A 34 -11.07 -7.76 -20.44
CA ASN A 34 -9.65 -7.40 -20.32
C ASN A 34 -9.42 -5.88 -20.18
N ASP A 35 -10.43 -5.06 -20.44
CA ASP A 35 -10.34 -3.60 -20.30
C ASP A 35 -10.39 -3.15 -18.83
N ILE A 36 -10.76 -4.06 -17.90
CA ILE A 36 -10.96 -3.74 -16.48
C ILE A 36 -9.99 -4.56 -15.64
N LYS A 37 -9.21 -3.88 -14.81
CA LYS A 37 -8.35 -4.52 -13.81
C LYS A 37 -8.89 -4.21 -12.41
N VAL A 38 -8.98 -5.23 -11.55
CA VAL A 38 -9.41 -5.06 -10.16
C VAL A 38 -8.32 -5.61 -9.25
N VAL A 39 -7.85 -4.76 -8.33
CA VAL A 39 -6.78 -5.11 -7.39
C VAL A 39 -7.18 -4.85 -5.96
N THR A 40 -6.58 -5.63 -5.05
CA THR A 40 -6.61 -5.36 -3.62
C THR A 40 -5.23 -5.03 -3.10
N LEU A 41 -5.17 -4.11 -2.14
CA LEU A 41 -3.93 -3.57 -1.57
C LEU A 41 -3.91 -3.80 -0.07
N ASP A 42 -2.78 -4.23 0.46
CA ASP A 42 -2.56 -4.21 1.91
C ASP A 42 -1.07 -4.17 2.29
N LEU A 43 -0.78 -3.61 3.46
CA LEU A 43 0.56 -3.61 4.05
C LEU A 43 0.62 -4.70 5.12
N GLN A 44 1.50 -5.68 4.93
CA GLN A 44 1.71 -6.74 5.92
C GLN A 44 2.20 -6.15 7.25
N ALA A 45 1.83 -6.80 8.37
CA ALA A 45 2.40 -6.51 9.67
C ALA A 45 3.94 -6.47 9.62
N VAL A 46 4.55 -5.55 10.38
CA VAL A 46 5.99 -5.31 10.33
C VAL A 46 6.79 -6.59 10.54
N LEU A 47 7.66 -6.89 9.59
CA LEU A 47 8.60 -8.00 9.66
C LEU A 47 9.90 -7.50 10.31
N LEU A 48 10.59 -8.37 11.05
CA LEU A 48 11.79 -7.97 11.79
C LEU A 48 12.99 -8.83 11.39
N CYS A 49 14.13 -8.18 11.12
CA CYS A 49 15.37 -8.84 10.74
C CYS A 49 16.51 -8.46 11.69
N PRO A 50 17.29 -9.41 12.24
CA PRO A 50 17.20 -10.87 12.05
C PRO A 50 16.05 -11.51 12.86
N LEU A 51 15.55 -12.66 12.40
CA LEU A 51 14.55 -13.48 13.10
C LEU A 51 15.11 -14.88 13.38
N LEU A 52 15.51 -15.14 14.63
CA LEU A 52 16.07 -16.42 15.08
C LEU A 52 15.45 -16.87 16.40
N LYS A 53 15.62 -18.15 16.77
CA LYS A 53 15.20 -18.70 18.06
C LYS A 53 16.29 -18.55 19.13
N ALA A 54 16.80 -17.34 19.32
CA ALA A 54 17.80 -17.05 20.36
C ALA A 54 17.19 -16.13 21.42
N SER A 55 17.35 -16.46 22.71
CA SER A 55 16.83 -15.64 23.83
C SER A 55 17.36 -14.20 23.81
N ALA A 56 18.60 -14.02 23.33
CA ALA A 56 19.25 -12.72 23.15
C ALA A 56 18.49 -11.75 22.21
N LEU A 57 17.56 -12.24 21.39
CA LEU A 57 16.75 -11.44 20.50
C LEU A 57 15.61 -10.70 21.21
N TYR A 58 15.18 -11.12 22.41
CA TYR A 58 13.98 -10.58 23.04
C TYR A 58 14.12 -9.12 23.49
N TYR A 59 15.33 -8.71 23.88
CA TYR A 59 15.59 -7.36 24.44
C TYR A 59 16.25 -6.38 23.46
N LYS A 60 16.50 -6.81 22.21
CA LYS A 60 17.25 -6.03 21.22
C LYS A 60 16.37 -5.58 20.07
N THR A 61 16.47 -4.31 19.72
CA THR A 61 15.77 -3.75 18.56
C THR A 61 16.34 -4.34 17.27
N LYS A 62 15.44 -4.63 16.33
CA LYS A 62 15.74 -5.26 15.04
C LYS A 62 15.47 -4.28 13.91
N LEU A 63 15.95 -4.63 12.72
CA LEU A 63 15.65 -3.89 11.51
C LEU A 63 14.21 -4.17 11.10
N GLY A 64 13.42 -3.11 10.94
CA GLY A 64 12.07 -3.17 10.39
C GLY A 64 12.10 -3.45 8.89
N CYS A 65 11.27 -4.39 8.46
CA CYS A 65 11.06 -4.74 7.07
C CYS A 65 9.58 -4.61 6.73
N HIS A 66 9.29 -4.12 5.54
CA HIS A 66 7.95 -3.79 5.07
C HIS A 66 7.65 -4.59 3.81
N ASN A 67 6.41 -5.08 3.70
CA ASN A 67 5.93 -5.82 2.55
C ASN A 67 4.55 -5.29 2.13
N PHE A 68 4.52 -4.44 1.11
CA PHE A 68 3.28 -3.93 0.54
C PHE A 68 2.83 -4.82 -0.62
N THR A 69 1.60 -5.32 -0.55
CA THR A 69 1.10 -6.34 -1.46
C THR A 69 0.00 -5.78 -2.34
N VAL A 70 0.11 -6.05 -3.64
CA VAL A 70 -0.93 -5.82 -4.65
C VAL A 70 -1.38 -7.18 -5.17
N HIS A 71 -2.66 -7.50 -5.05
CA HIS A 71 -3.24 -8.73 -5.57
C HIS A 71 -4.25 -8.44 -6.67
N GLU A 72 -4.01 -8.98 -7.86
CA GLU A 72 -4.94 -8.93 -8.99
C GLU A 72 -6.06 -9.97 -8.81
N MET A 73 -7.30 -9.51 -8.78
CA MET A 73 -8.45 -10.37 -8.46
C MET A 73 -8.84 -11.33 -9.59
N ASP A 74 -8.48 -11.01 -10.83
CA ASP A 74 -8.77 -11.77 -12.04
C ASP A 74 -7.70 -12.84 -12.31
N SER A 75 -6.43 -12.44 -12.34
CA SER A 75 -5.29 -13.30 -12.69
C SER A 75 -4.69 -14.04 -11.48
N THR A 76 -5.12 -13.68 -10.27
CA THR A 76 -4.51 -14.07 -8.99
C THR A 76 -3.01 -13.78 -8.90
N HIS A 77 -2.50 -12.92 -9.78
CA HIS A 77 -1.12 -12.45 -9.73
C HIS A 77 -0.92 -11.59 -8.48
N VAL A 78 0.26 -11.70 -7.88
CA VAL A 78 0.60 -11.01 -6.64
C VAL A 78 1.95 -10.35 -6.82
N THR A 79 1.98 -9.04 -6.62
CA THR A 79 3.20 -8.25 -6.55
C THR A 79 3.43 -7.81 -5.11
N CYS A 80 4.60 -8.12 -4.57
CA CYS A 80 5.08 -7.72 -3.25
C CYS A 80 6.22 -6.71 -3.41
N TYR A 81 6.02 -5.50 -2.91
CA TYR A 81 7.07 -4.49 -2.77
C TYR A 81 7.67 -4.62 -1.39
N PHE A 82 8.92 -5.06 -1.32
CA PHE A 82 9.62 -5.33 -0.08
C PHE A 82 10.80 -4.37 0.11
N TRP A 83 10.91 -3.76 1.29
CA TRP A 83 12.04 -2.90 1.65
C TRP A 83 12.29 -2.89 3.15
N THR A 84 13.46 -2.41 3.54
CA THR A 84 13.82 -2.20 4.95
C THR A 84 13.62 -0.74 5.33
N GLU A 85 13.49 -0.47 6.62
CA GLU A 85 13.41 0.92 7.13
C GLU A 85 14.64 1.78 6.79
N SER A 86 15.77 1.14 6.41
CA SER A 86 16.97 1.83 5.91
C SER A 86 16.90 2.20 4.43
N GLU A 87 15.99 1.62 3.65
CA GLU A 87 15.75 2.00 2.26
C GLU A 87 14.59 3.00 2.14
N GLY A 88 13.62 2.97 3.04
CA GLY A 88 12.52 3.93 3.02
C GLY A 88 11.57 3.78 4.20
N GLU A 89 10.97 4.90 4.59
CA GLU A 89 9.97 4.94 5.64
C GLU A 89 8.58 4.56 5.10
N LEU A 90 7.61 4.32 5.99
CA LEU A 90 6.23 3.98 5.61
C LEU A 90 5.39 5.20 5.18
N THR A 91 5.91 6.16 4.43
CA THR A 91 5.16 7.39 4.12
C THR A 91 4.14 7.23 3.00
N ALA A 92 3.23 8.21 2.85
CA ALA A 92 2.33 8.29 1.70
C ALA A 92 3.08 8.31 0.35
N ASN A 93 4.30 8.86 0.31
CA ASN A 93 5.16 8.80 -0.88
C ASN A 93 5.59 7.38 -1.23
N SER A 94 5.83 6.54 -0.21
CA SER A 94 6.24 5.15 -0.38
C SER A 94 5.13 4.32 -1.03
N PHE A 95 3.88 4.48 -0.56
CA PHE A 95 2.71 3.83 -1.17
C PHE A 95 2.41 4.39 -2.56
N ALA A 96 2.52 5.71 -2.75
CA ALA A 96 2.37 6.34 -4.06
C ALA A 96 3.40 5.80 -5.08
N SER A 97 4.65 5.61 -4.67
CA SER A 97 5.70 5.03 -5.52
C SER A 97 5.38 3.60 -5.94
N CYS A 98 4.93 2.75 -5.01
CA CYS A 98 4.53 1.37 -5.31
C CYS A 98 3.32 1.32 -6.27
N LEU A 99 2.34 2.20 -6.07
CA LEU A 99 1.16 2.29 -6.93
C LEU A 99 1.50 2.82 -8.32
N SER A 100 2.37 3.83 -8.41
CA SER A 100 2.87 4.32 -9.71
C SER A 100 3.54 3.19 -10.48
N ASP A 101 4.53 2.51 -9.88
CA ASP A 101 5.24 1.40 -10.54
C ASP A 101 4.30 0.27 -10.99
N PHE A 102 3.25 -0.02 -10.21
CA PHE A 102 2.24 -1.00 -10.59
C PHE A 102 1.42 -0.53 -11.80
N ILE A 103 0.89 0.70 -11.75
CA ILE A 103 0.03 1.26 -12.82
C ILE A 103 0.83 1.48 -14.11
N ASP A 104 2.11 1.86 -13.98
CA ASP A 104 3.00 2.06 -15.11
C ASP A 104 3.18 0.80 -15.96
N LYS A 105 3.02 -0.38 -15.36
CA LYS A 105 3.14 -1.69 -16.00
C LYS A 105 1.82 -2.26 -16.50
N LEU A 106 0.69 -1.58 -16.27
CA LEU A 106 -0.59 -1.99 -16.83
C LEU A 106 -0.63 -1.65 -18.33
N GLU A 107 -1.03 -2.65 -19.12
CA GLU A 107 -1.19 -2.55 -20.57
C GLU A 107 -2.63 -2.94 -20.96
N GLY A 108 -3.23 -2.22 -21.91
CA GLY A 108 -4.56 -2.53 -22.44
C GLY A 108 -5.74 -2.30 -21.48
N VAL A 109 -5.49 -1.80 -20.27
CA VAL A 109 -6.53 -1.49 -19.27
C VAL A 109 -7.11 -0.10 -19.55
N LYS A 110 -8.45 0.03 -19.48
CA LYS A 110 -9.17 1.32 -19.54
C LYS A 110 -9.72 1.74 -18.17
N GLU A 111 -10.01 0.78 -17.31
CA GLU A 111 -10.48 1.03 -15.94
C GLU A 111 -9.69 0.19 -14.93
N LEU A 112 -9.12 0.85 -13.92
CA LEU A 112 -8.49 0.21 -12.77
C LEU A 112 -9.34 0.45 -11.51
N VAL A 113 -9.82 -0.61 -10.89
CA VAL A 113 -10.48 -0.54 -9.59
C VAL A 113 -9.53 -1.02 -8.50
N ILE A 114 -9.32 -0.19 -7.49
CA ILE A 114 -8.43 -0.43 -6.37
C ILE A 114 -9.27 -0.56 -5.10
N TYR A 115 -9.20 -1.71 -4.44
CA TYR A 115 -9.74 -1.90 -3.09
C TYR A 115 -8.62 -1.82 -2.06
N SER A 116 -8.82 -1.00 -1.04
CA SER A 116 -7.90 -0.90 0.08
C SER A 116 -8.63 -0.67 1.39
N ASP A 117 -7.92 -0.80 2.51
CA ASP A 117 -8.40 -0.28 3.77
C ASP A 117 -8.57 1.25 3.73
N GLY A 118 -9.29 1.79 4.71
CA GLY A 118 -9.49 3.23 4.88
C GLY A 118 -8.35 3.97 5.58
N CYS A 119 -7.12 3.44 5.61
CA CYS A 119 -6.03 4.06 6.37
C CYS A 119 -5.63 5.41 5.76
N THR A 120 -5.82 6.50 6.53
CA THR A 120 -5.55 7.86 6.08
C THR A 120 -4.07 8.19 5.94
N TYR A 121 -3.18 7.37 6.50
CA TYR A 121 -1.74 7.56 6.32
C TYR A 121 -1.23 6.85 5.07
N GLN A 122 -1.81 5.70 4.73
CA GLN A 122 -1.33 4.85 3.64
C GLN A 122 -2.09 5.08 2.34
N ASN A 123 -3.41 4.91 2.37
CA ASN A 123 -4.24 4.80 1.17
C ASN A 123 -5.13 6.03 0.94
N ARG A 124 -5.74 6.54 2.02
CA ARG A 124 -6.74 7.62 1.96
C ARG A 124 -6.15 8.98 2.30
N ASN A 125 -5.25 9.46 1.44
CA ASN A 125 -4.59 10.75 1.61
C ASN A 125 -4.42 11.49 0.28
N LEU A 126 -4.04 12.76 0.39
CA LEU A 126 -3.88 13.66 -0.74
C LEU A 126 -2.73 13.24 -1.68
N THR A 127 -1.62 12.74 -1.13
CA THR A 127 -0.44 12.34 -1.92
C THR A 127 -0.78 11.18 -2.86
N VAL A 128 -1.37 10.10 -2.32
CA VAL A 128 -1.84 8.97 -3.13
C VAL A 128 -2.92 9.42 -4.11
N SER A 129 -3.88 10.25 -3.67
CA SER A 129 -4.92 10.78 -4.54
C SER A 129 -4.37 11.57 -5.73
N ASN A 130 -3.42 12.49 -5.52
CA ASN A 130 -2.82 13.26 -6.61
C ASN A 130 -1.95 12.37 -7.51
N THR A 131 -1.33 11.32 -6.97
CA THR A 131 -0.58 10.32 -7.76
C THR A 131 -1.52 9.52 -8.68
N LEU A 132 -2.62 9.01 -8.14
CA LEU A 132 -3.62 8.28 -8.93
C LEU A 132 -4.29 9.19 -9.99
N LEU A 133 -4.51 10.47 -9.67
CA LEU A 133 -5.04 11.42 -10.63
C LEU A 133 -4.08 11.64 -11.81
N ARG A 134 -2.78 11.80 -11.51
CA ARG A 134 -1.76 11.91 -12.54
C ARG A 134 -1.73 10.67 -13.43
N GLN A 135 -1.67 9.49 -12.81
CA GLN A 135 -1.63 8.20 -13.50
C GLN A 135 -2.86 8.00 -14.40
N ALA A 136 -4.07 8.32 -13.90
CA ALA A 136 -5.30 8.29 -14.71
C ALA A 136 -5.20 9.21 -15.93
N PHE A 137 -4.69 10.43 -15.75
CA PHE A 137 -4.55 11.42 -16.81
C PHE A 137 -3.50 11.05 -17.86
N GLU A 138 -2.33 10.57 -17.45
CA GLU A 138 -1.22 10.20 -18.35
C GLU A 138 -1.52 8.93 -19.13
N LYS A 139 -2.05 7.90 -18.46
CA LYS A 139 -2.38 6.60 -19.07
C LYS A 139 -3.68 6.62 -19.86
N LYS A 140 -4.49 7.68 -19.73
CA LYS A 140 -5.84 7.79 -20.31
C LYS A 140 -6.73 6.62 -19.87
N ILE A 141 -6.79 6.43 -18.56
CA ILE A 141 -7.62 5.41 -17.91
C ILE A 141 -8.46 6.04 -16.81
N THR A 142 -9.55 5.38 -16.44
CA THR A 142 -10.28 5.70 -15.21
C THR A 142 -9.72 4.87 -14.06
N ILE A 143 -9.38 5.51 -12.94
CA ILE A 143 -9.02 4.81 -11.71
C ILE A 143 -10.13 5.01 -10.68
N ILE A 144 -10.59 3.93 -10.05
CA ILE A 144 -11.62 3.97 -9.01
C ILE A 144 -11.04 3.35 -7.74
N GLN A 145 -10.79 4.17 -6.73
CA GLN A 145 -10.31 3.72 -5.43
C GLN A 145 -11.48 3.59 -4.46
N LYS A 146 -11.72 2.36 -4.01
CA LYS A 146 -12.81 1.96 -3.11
C LYS A 146 -12.23 1.60 -1.74
N TYR A 147 -12.74 2.26 -0.70
CA TYR A 147 -12.27 2.05 0.66
C TYR A 147 -13.19 1.15 1.46
N LEU A 148 -12.61 0.10 2.02
CA LEU A 148 -13.31 -0.87 2.84
C LEU A 148 -13.38 -0.42 4.31
N GLU A 149 -14.46 -0.81 5.00
CA GLU A 149 -14.59 -0.53 6.44
C GLU A 149 -13.66 -1.46 7.25
N LYS A 150 -13.06 -0.90 8.31
CA LYS A 150 -12.11 -1.60 9.17
C LYS A 150 -12.75 -2.86 9.79
N GLY A 151 -12.01 -3.96 9.77
CA GLY A 151 -12.28 -5.15 10.58
C GLY A 151 -13.15 -6.24 9.94
N HIS A 152 -13.76 -6.05 8.77
CA HIS A 152 -14.85 -6.96 8.36
C HIS A 152 -14.98 -7.31 6.87
N THR A 153 -13.99 -6.96 6.04
CA THR A 153 -13.90 -7.42 4.65
C THR A 153 -12.76 -8.42 4.52
N GLN A 154 -13.04 -9.62 4.03
CA GLN A 154 -12.00 -10.59 3.69
C GLN A 154 -11.20 -10.01 2.51
N MET A 155 -9.98 -9.54 2.78
CA MET A 155 -9.07 -9.10 1.71
C MET A 155 -8.24 -10.30 1.27
N GLU A 156 -8.02 -10.45 -0.03
CA GLU A 156 -7.19 -11.52 -0.58
C GLU A 156 -5.75 -11.37 -0.08
N CYS A 157 -5.30 -10.14 0.18
CA CYS A 157 -4.04 -9.85 0.85
C CYS A 157 -3.91 -10.51 2.23
N ASP A 158 -4.99 -10.61 3.03
CA ASP A 158 -4.95 -11.28 4.34
C ASP A 158 -4.56 -12.77 4.18
N SER A 159 -5.08 -13.42 3.13
CA SER A 159 -4.76 -14.82 2.81
C SER A 159 -3.33 -14.98 2.31
N ILE A 160 -2.84 -14.03 1.53
CA ILE A 160 -1.45 -13.97 1.06
C ILE A 160 -0.50 -13.81 2.25
N HIS A 161 -0.75 -12.85 3.14
CA HIS A 161 0.08 -12.63 4.33
C HIS A 161 0.06 -13.84 5.26
N SER A 162 -1.10 -14.47 5.47
CA SER A 162 -1.21 -15.73 6.21
C SER A 162 -0.36 -16.85 5.59
N THR A 163 -0.32 -16.93 4.26
CA THR A 163 0.50 -17.91 3.51
C THR A 163 1.99 -17.62 3.66
N ILE A 164 2.39 -16.36 3.56
CA ILE A 164 3.76 -15.89 3.81
C ILE A 164 4.17 -16.22 5.24
N GLU A 165 3.37 -15.86 6.25
CA GLU A 165 3.65 -16.14 7.66
C GLU A 165 3.84 -17.63 7.94
N ARG A 166 3.00 -18.48 7.32
CA ARG A 166 3.17 -19.94 7.41
C ARG A 166 4.48 -20.40 6.79
N LYS A 167 4.89 -19.84 5.65
CA LYS A 167 6.17 -20.16 4.99
C LYS A 167 7.38 -19.69 5.81
N LEU A 168 7.26 -18.57 6.51
CA LEU A 168 8.31 -17.98 7.37
C LEU A 168 8.44 -18.71 8.72
N ARG A 169 7.36 -19.33 9.20
CA ARG A 169 7.31 -19.99 10.50
C ARG A 169 8.47 -20.98 10.67
N ASN A 170 9.17 -20.85 11.80
CA ASN A 170 10.32 -21.69 12.16
C ASN A 170 11.53 -21.62 11.22
N LYS A 171 11.57 -20.68 10.27
CA LYS A 171 12.74 -20.47 9.42
C LYS A 171 13.62 -19.36 9.97
N PRO A 172 14.95 -19.55 10.00
CA PRO A 172 15.85 -18.48 10.38
C PRO A 172 15.88 -17.40 9.29
N ILE A 173 15.84 -16.14 9.70
CA ILE A 173 16.07 -14.97 8.85
C ILE A 173 17.34 -14.31 9.34
N TYR A 174 18.39 -14.39 8.54
CA TYR A 174 19.71 -13.81 8.83
C TYR A 174 19.89 -12.43 8.21
N CYS A 175 19.28 -12.19 7.05
CA CYS A 175 19.24 -10.90 6.38
C CYS A 175 17.90 -10.73 5.62
N PRO A 176 17.56 -9.51 5.16
CA PRO A 176 16.29 -9.29 4.47
C PRO A 176 16.14 -10.09 3.17
N GLN A 177 17.23 -10.45 2.49
CA GLN A 177 17.17 -11.32 1.30
C GLN A 177 16.49 -12.66 1.59
N ASN A 178 16.65 -13.21 2.80
CA ASN A 178 15.96 -14.45 3.17
C ASN A 178 14.42 -14.28 3.16
N TYR A 179 13.90 -13.10 3.49
CA TYR A 179 12.47 -12.83 3.33
C TYR A 179 12.06 -12.87 1.86
N ILE A 180 12.84 -12.24 0.98
CA ILE A 180 12.54 -12.21 -0.47
C ILE A 180 12.42 -13.62 -1.03
N ASP A 181 13.41 -14.48 -0.77
CA ASP A 181 13.44 -15.85 -1.27
C ASP A 181 12.24 -16.65 -0.73
N LEU A 182 11.93 -16.49 0.57
CA LEU A 182 10.83 -17.19 1.20
C LEU A 182 9.46 -16.70 0.75
N ILE A 183 9.29 -15.40 0.53
CA ILE A 183 8.03 -14.81 0.05
C ILE A 183 7.77 -15.28 -1.38
N LYS A 184 8.77 -15.23 -2.28
CA LYS A 184 8.65 -15.73 -3.66
C LYS A 184 8.11 -17.17 -3.68
N ASP A 185 8.68 -18.03 -2.83
CA ASP A 185 8.34 -19.44 -2.76
C ASP A 185 7.15 -19.78 -1.86
N ALA A 186 6.44 -18.78 -1.30
CA ALA A 186 5.35 -19.01 -0.36
C ALA A 186 4.14 -19.68 -1.03
N ARG A 187 3.92 -19.41 -2.33
CA ARG A 187 2.87 -20.04 -3.16
C ARG A 187 3.50 -20.89 -4.28
N PRO A 188 3.58 -22.23 -4.14
CA PRO A 188 4.34 -23.08 -5.05
C PRO A 188 3.92 -23.04 -6.53
N HIS A 189 2.62 -23.02 -6.83
CA HIS A 189 2.12 -23.13 -8.21
C HIS A 189 2.11 -21.80 -8.98
N GLN A 190 2.13 -20.67 -8.26
CA GLN A 190 2.17 -19.34 -8.86
C GLN A 190 2.99 -18.45 -7.93
N PRO A 191 4.34 -18.55 -7.96
CA PRO A 191 5.22 -17.78 -7.09
C PRO A 191 4.85 -16.29 -7.09
N TYR A 192 5.07 -15.62 -5.95
CA TYR A 192 4.82 -14.19 -5.86
C TYR A 192 5.92 -13.42 -6.58
N ASP A 193 5.55 -12.36 -7.32
CA ASP A 193 6.52 -11.40 -7.84
C ASP A 193 6.98 -10.50 -6.69
N VAL A 194 8.23 -10.62 -6.28
CA VAL A 194 8.78 -9.84 -5.15
C VAL A 194 9.84 -8.89 -5.64
N LYS A 195 9.54 -7.59 -5.55
CA LYS A 195 10.44 -6.49 -5.84
C LYS A 195 11.15 -6.08 -4.55
N TYR A 196 12.45 -6.33 -4.47
CA TYR A 196 13.27 -5.82 -3.38
C TYR A 196 13.73 -4.41 -3.75
N ILE A 197 13.04 -3.40 -3.21
CA ILE A 197 13.22 -2.00 -3.61
C ILE A 197 14.20 -1.28 -2.68
N SER A 198 15.00 -0.38 -3.26
CA SER A 198 15.96 0.48 -2.57
C SER A 198 15.44 1.92 -2.43
N HIS A 199 16.16 2.76 -1.69
CA HIS A 199 15.87 4.18 -1.55
C HIS A 199 15.73 4.94 -2.87
N GLU A 200 16.36 4.45 -3.95
CA GLU A 200 16.26 5.05 -5.29
C GLU A 200 14.89 4.87 -5.95
N PHE A 201 14.10 3.89 -5.48
CA PHE A 201 12.76 3.61 -6.00
C PHE A 201 11.74 4.69 -5.62
N PHE A 202 11.91 5.31 -4.45
CA PHE A 202 10.89 6.18 -3.89
C PHE A 202 10.93 7.59 -4.48
N GLY A 203 9.77 8.04 -4.95
CA GLY A 203 9.58 9.38 -5.51
C GLY A 203 8.88 10.34 -4.54
N LYS A 204 9.13 11.64 -4.67
CA LYS A 204 8.56 12.69 -3.83
C LYS A 204 7.17 13.15 -4.32
N TYR A 205 6.24 12.21 -4.41
CA TYR A 205 4.86 12.44 -4.89
C TYR A 205 4.07 13.49 -4.11
N SER A 206 4.48 13.81 -2.88
CA SER A 206 3.86 14.85 -2.05
C SER A 206 3.95 16.23 -2.67
N GLU A 207 4.84 16.45 -3.65
CA GLU A 207 4.93 17.70 -4.42
C GLU A 207 3.87 17.81 -5.52
N LEU A 208 3.16 16.72 -5.84
CA LEU A 208 1.99 16.80 -6.72
C LEU A 208 0.87 17.54 -5.98
N LYS A 209 0.49 18.71 -6.48
CA LYS A 209 -0.51 19.61 -5.87
C LYS A 209 -1.70 19.89 -6.79
N TYR A 210 -2.18 18.93 -7.60
CA TYR A 210 -3.36 19.14 -8.47
C TYR A 210 -4.64 19.43 -7.68
N TYR A 211 -4.84 18.69 -6.59
CA TYR A 211 -5.82 19.00 -5.56
C TYR A 211 -5.12 19.45 -4.28
N SER A 212 -5.75 20.36 -3.56
CA SER A 212 -5.25 20.89 -2.28
C SER A 212 -5.73 20.08 -1.07
N SER A 213 -6.82 19.32 -1.24
CA SER A 213 -7.37 18.43 -0.23
C SER A 213 -8.38 17.48 -0.87
N ILE A 214 -8.50 16.26 -0.33
CA ILE A 214 -9.55 15.30 -0.69
C ILE A 214 -10.80 15.43 0.19
N ARG A 215 -10.84 16.38 1.13
CA ARG A 215 -11.98 16.57 2.05
C ARG A 215 -13.20 17.09 1.27
N PRO A 216 -14.35 16.39 1.27
CA PRO A 216 -15.54 16.86 0.56
C PRO A 216 -16.11 18.16 1.15
N GLY A 217 -16.28 18.18 2.46
CA GLY A 217 -16.87 19.28 3.21
C GLY A 217 -15.96 20.46 3.50
N ASN A 218 -16.53 21.64 3.73
CA ASN A 218 -15.81 22.89 4.06
C ASN A 218 -16.13 23.43 5.46
N ARG A 219 -17.29 23.07 6.02
CA ARG A 219 -17.81 23.57 7.29
C ARG A 219 -17.74 22.50 8.37
N VAL A 220 -17.94 22.94 9.62
CA VAL A 220 -18.13 22.03 10.75
C VAL A 220 -19.42 21.26 10.52
N GLY A 221 -19.36 19.93 10.68
CA GLY A 221 -20.48 19.03 10.40
C GLY A 221 -20.50 18.45 8.98
N ASP A 222 -19.76 19.04 8.03
CA ASP A 222 -19.68 18.49 6.69
C ASP A 222 -18.83 17.20 6.64
N PRO A 223 -19.05 16.32 5.64
CA PRO A 223 -18.25 15.11 5.45
C PRO A 223 -16.75 15.39 5.38
N VAL A 224 -15.99 14.58 6.11
CA VAL A 224 -14.53 14.61 6.15
C VAL A 224 -13.93 13.46 5.35
N VAL A 225 -12.60 13.42 5.25
CA VAL A 225 -11.86 12.39 4.49
C VAL A 225 -12.25 10.97 4.91
N THR A 226 -12.48 10.72 6.19
CA THR A 226 -12.86 9.38 6.69
C THR A 226 -14.28 8.96 6.29
N ASN A 227 -15.13 9.87 5.81
CA ASN A 227 -16.45 9.55 5.28
C ASN A 227 -16.41 9.08 3.82
N ILE A 228 -15.36 9.38 3.07
CA ILE A 228 -15.24 8.95 1.66
C ILE A 228 -15.22 7.42 1.59
N ARG A 229 -15.99 6.86 0.65
CA ARG A 229 -16.02 5.42 0.34
C ARG A 229 -15.49 5.12 -1.05
N VAL A 230 -15.67 6.04 -1.99
CA VAL A 230 -15.11 5.91 -3.35
C VAL A 230 -14.49 7.23 -3.77
N LEU A 231 -13.30 7.17 -4.36
CA LEU A 231 -12.72 8.23 -5.19
C LEU A 231 -12.60 7.72 -6.62
N LYS A 232 -13.03 8.53 -7.57
CA LYS A 232 -12.89 8.25 -9.01
C LYS A 232 -12.02 9.33 -9.63
N TYR A 233 -10.91 8.89 -10.20
CA TYR A 233 -9.95 9.67 -10.95
C TYR A 233 -10.21 9.43 -12.42
N THR A 234 -10.54 10.46 -13.16
CA THR A 234 -10.89 10.38 -14.57
C THR A 234 -9.70 10.73 -15.46
N GLU A 235 -9.72 10.26 -16.69
CA GLU A 235 -8.71 10.55 -17.72
C GLU A 235 -8.61 12.03 -18.11
N ASP A 236 -9.64 12.83 -17.81
CA ASP A 236 -9.69 14.28 -18.01
C ASP A 236 -9.12 15.08 -16.82
N GLY A 237 -8.63 14.38 -15.78
CA GLY A 237 -8.02 14.97 -14.59
C GLY A 237 -9.02 15.55 -13.59
N SER A 238 -10.29 15.16 -13.65
CA SER A 238 -11.27 15.45 -12.60
C SER A 238 -11.26 14.37 -11.49
N LEU A 239 -11.72 14.77 -10.31
CA LEU A 239 -11.81 13.91 -9.13
C LEU A 239 -13.24 13.94 -8.61
N GLN A 240 -13.84 12.76 -8.53
CA GLN A 240 -15.21 12.57 -8.04
C GLN A 240 -15.20 11.67 -6.81
N TYR A 241 -16.22 11.78 -5.96
CA TYR A 241 -16.32 10.97 -4.74
C TYR A 241 -17.73 10.43 -4.51
N LYS A 242 -17.81 9.41 -3.66
CA LYS A 242 -19.03 8.93 -3.02
C LYS A 242 -18.84 8.76 -1.52
N LEU A 243 -19.90 8.96 -0.74
CA LEU A 243 -19.90 8.75 0.72
C LEU A 243 -20.49 7.39 1.10
N ASP A 244 -21.31 6.82 0.24
CA ASP A 244 -21.75 5.42 0.25
C ASP A 244 -21.57 4.79 -1.14
N PHE A 245 -21.46 3.46 -1.23
CA PHE A 245 -21.33 2.77 -2.51
C PHE A 245 -22.54 2.99 -3.42
N SER A 246 -23.74 3.12 -2.84
CA SER A 246 -24.99 3.36 -3.58
C SER A 246 -25.19 4.81 -4.06
N ASP A 247 -24.39 5.76 -3.56
CA ASP A 247 -24.56 7.17 -3.93
C ASP A 247 -24.23 7.41 -5.41
N GLN A 248 -24.71 8.52 -5.95
CA GLN A 248 -24.17 9.07 -7.21
C GLN A 248 -22.84 9.77 -6.97
N TYR A 249 -22.00 9.79 -8.01
CA TYR A 249 -20.73 10.52 -7.96
C TYR A 249 -20.98 12.03 -7.83
N GLN A 250 -20.19 12.66 -6.96
CA GLN A 250 -20.15 14.11 -6.81
C GLN A 250 -18.75 14.61 -7.14
N ASP A 251 -18.66 15.75 -7.82
CA ASP A 251 -17.37 16.37 -8.12
C ASP A 251 -16.72 16.93 -6.86
N LEU A 252 -15.41 16.72 -6.73
CA LEU A 252 -14.64 17.32 -5.65
C LEU A 252 -14.23 18.74 -6.06
N ALA A 253 -14.81 19.76 -5.43
CA ALA A 253 -14.57 21.17 -5.74
C ALA A 253 -13.32 21.76 -5.01
N ARG A 254 -12.17 21.09 -5.09
CA ARG A 254 -10.92 21.50 -4.39
C ARG A 254 -9.66 21.51 -5.25
N ARG A 255 -9.83 21.75 -6.55
CA ARG A 255 -8.71 21.87 -7.48
C ARG A 255 -7.79 23.01 -7.07
N SER A 256 -6.50 22.77 -7.14
CA SER A 256 -5.44 23.73 -6.85
C SER A 256 -5.20 24.67 -8.03
N LYS A 257 -4.39 25.71 -7.80
CA LYS A 257 -3.93 26.63 -8.85
C LYS A 257 -2.95 25.99 -9.85
N VAL A 258 -2.35 24.86 -9.50
CA VAL A 258 -1.39 24.12 -10.35
C VAL A 258 -2.04 23.60 -11.64
N GLY A 259 -3.37 23.43 -11.65
CA GLY A 259 -4.10 23.01 -12.84
C GLY A 259 -4.19 21.48 -12.98
N LEU A 260 -4.26 21.02 -14.23
CA LEU A 260 -4.30 19.60 -14.59
C LEU A 260 -2.91 18.97 -14.51
N PRO A 261 -2.81 17.64 -14.36
CA PRO A 261 -1.55 16.93 -14.57
C PRO A 261 -0.93 17.25 -15.93
N SER A 262 0.40 17.37 -15.96
CA SER A 262 1.20 17.54 -17.16
C SER A 262 2.13 16.36 -17.36
N VAL A 263 2.40 16.01 -18.61
CA VAL A 263 3.40 14.98 -18.98
C VAL A 263 4.81 15.42 -18.58
N ASP A 264 5.04 16.74 -18.47
CA ASP A 264 6.32 17.31 -18.05
C ASP A 264 6.51 17.32 -16.52
N ASP A 265 5.50 16.90 -15.74
CA ASP A 265 5.61 16.87 -14.29
C ASP A 265 6.65 15.82 -13.86
N THR A 266 7.77 16.26 -13.31
CA THR A 266 8.83 15.36 -12.84
C THR A 266 8.64 14.97 -11.38
N ILE A 267 8.92 13.70 -11.05
CA ILE A 267 9.02 13.24 -9.67
C ILE A 267 10.48 13.12 -9.30
N GLU A 268 10.93 14.00 -8.40
CA GLU A 268 12.24 13.90 -7.79
C GLU A 268 12.34 12.67 -6.89
N ARG A 269 13.56 12.16 -6.69
CA ARG A 269 13.81 11.10 -5.72
C ARG A 269 13.45 11.60 -4.31
N LEU A 270 12.74 10.77 -3.54
CA LEU A 270 12.41 11.04 -2.16
C LEU A 270 13.66 11.01 -1.27
N TYR A 271 14.59 10.12 -1.59
CA TYR A 271 15.83 9.91 -0.85
C TYR A 271 17.03 10.06 -1.78
N LEU A 272 18.07 10.74 -1.30
CA LEU A 272 19.36 10.86 -2.01
C LEU A 272 20.35 9.74 -1.62
N SER A 273 20.09 9.06 -0.51
CA SER A 273 20.86 7.95 0.02
C SER A 273 19.95 7.09 0.90
N GLN A 274 20.46 5.95 1.37
CA GLN A 274 19.79 5.16 2.40
C GLN A 274 19.47 6.00 3.65
N VAL A 275 18.37 5.66 4.32
CA VAL A 275 17.85 6.30 5.52
C VAL A 275 18.63 5.80 6.75
N PRO A 276 19.31 6.69 7.52
CA PRO A 276 20.04 6.27 8.70
C PRO A 276 19.13 5.72 9.80
N ILE A 277 19.46 4.55 10.34
CA ILE A 277 18.80 4.01 11.53
C ILE A 277 19.35 4.66 12.80
N LYS A 278 18.60 4.60 13.90
CA LYS A 278 19.09 5.11 15.20
C LYS A 278 20.34 4.35 15.63
N LYS A 279 21.35 5.07 16.15
CA LYS A 279 22.61 4.49 16.66
C LYS A 279 22.41 3.36 17.66
N ALA A 280 21.46 3.49 18.59
CA ALA A 280 21.13 2.42 19.54
C ALA A 280 20.64 1.15 18.84
N LYS A 281 19.83 1.27 17.77
CA LYS A 281 19.40 0.13 16.96
C LYS A 281 20.58 -0.49 16.22
N TYR A 282 21.45 0.33 15.63
CA TYR A 282 22.66 -0.16 14.98
C TYR A 282 23.53 -0.98 15.95
N GLN A 283 23.80 -0.46 17.16
CA GLN A 283 24.55 -1.17 18.20
C GLN A 283 23.91 -2.52 18.56
N HIS A 284 22.59 -2.55 18.77
CA HIS A 284 21.88 -3.81 19.01
C HIS A 284 22.05 -4.81 17.86
N LEU A 285 21.97 -4.37 16.60
CA LEU A 285 22.19 -5.22 15.43
C LEU A 285 23.63 -5.76 15.38
N GLN A 286 24.62 -4.93 15.72
CA GLN A 286 26.03 -5.33 15.81
C GLN A 286 26.25 -6.43 16.86
N GLU A 287 25.62 -6.31 18.02
CA GLU A 287 25.69 -7.34 19.04
C GLU A 287 24.94 -8.63 18.64
N LEU A 288 23.86 -8.51 17.86
CA LEU A 288 23.11 -9.67 17.35
C LEU A 288 23.92 -10.50 16.34
N LYS A 289 24.98 -9.95 15.73
CA LYS A 289 25.87 -10.70 14.84
C LYS A 289 26.47 -11.94 15.51
N ALA A 290 26.60 -11.96 16.84
CA ALA A 290 27.09 -13.12 17.59
C ALA A 290 26.26 -14.41 17.37
N VAL A 291 24.98 -14.28 16.98
CA VAL A 291 24.09 -15.41 16.69
C VAL A 291 23.75 -15.54 15.20
N ILE A 292 24.40 -14.77 14.33
CA ILE A 292 24.21 -14.77 12.88
C ILE A 292 25.46 -15.35 12.21
N PRO A 293 25.34 -16.21 11.18
CA PRO A 293 26.50 -16.67 10.41
C PRO A 293 27.31 -15.49 9.86
N ARG A 294 28.65 -15.64 9.85
CA ARG A 294 29.58 -14.56 9.48
C ARG A 294 29.34 -14.00 8.08
N ASP A 295 28.86 -14.83 7.16
CA ASP A 295 28.59 -14.44 5.77
C ASP A 295 27.53 -13.33 5.65
N PHE A 296 26.66 -13.15 6.65
CA PHE A 296 25.64 -12.10 6.67
C PHE A 296 26.05 -10.84 7.45
N HIS A 297 27.22 -10.85 8.11
CA HIS A 297 27.69 -9.70 8.89
C HIS A 297 27.88 -8.43 8.04
N PRO A 298 28.42 -8.50 6.80
CA PRO A 298 28.64 -7.30 6.00
C PRO A 298 27.39 -6.45 5.78
N PHE A 299 26.21 -7.07 5.65
CA PHE A 299 24.94 -6.36 5.52
C PHE A 299 24.67 -5.42 6.71
N TYR A 300 24.93 -5.89 7.93
CA TYR A 300 24.72 -5.10 9.15
C TYR A 300 25.78 -4.02 9.33
N ASP A 301 27.01 -4.30 8.87
CA ASP A 301 28.14 -3.38 8.98
C ASP A 301 28.01 -2.18 8.05
N SER A 302 27.30 -2.34 6.93
CA SER A 302 27.03 -1.26 5.98
C SER A 302 25.82 -0.39 6.32
N LEU A 303 25.05 -0.68 7.36
CA LEU A 303 23.82 0.07 7.65
C LEU A 303 24.15 1.52 8.07
N PRO A 304 23.59 2.54 7.39
CA PRO A 304 23.77 3.94 7.78
C PRO A 304 23.13 4.19 9.14
N HIS A 305 23.76 4.99 10.00
CA HIS A 305 23.27 5.23 11.34
C HIS A 305 23.69 6.58 11.92
N ASN A 306 22.78 7.18 12.70
CA ASN A 306 22.99 8.45 13.41
C ASN A 306 22.56 8.31 14.88
#